data_AF-A0AB36RN80-F1
#
_entry.id   AF-A0AB36RN80-F1
#
_cell.length_a   1.000
_cell.length_b   1.000
_cell.length_c   1.000
_cell.angle_alpha   90.00
_cell.angle_beta   90.00
_cell.angle_gamma   90.00
#
_symmetry.space_group_name_H-M   'P 1'
#
loop_
_entity.id
_entity.type
_entity.pdbx_description
1 polymer ?
#
loop_
_entity_poly.entity_id
_entity_poly.type
_entity_poly.pdbx_seq_one_letter_code
_entity_poly.pdbx_strand_id
1 'polypeptide(L)'
;MRNRVAVALTATIAATAAVAPPAHAATAVAQGAQIVVADSSSCAVAFNDHAEHISYTSAHCGLSGDRVRVKLVDGTLTPEIGTLYPSSRWGDSVTGNDWAAIRWDDGVRLAGNGRSGDEVASISDMRPGQQVCTYGAASRRVICGKYAGSVNNNVYFDGETGQHGDSGGPVWAPGRGFLGVYSGVSVIESKSEGEHQLSRASAAKNGGPVESADEIALISKYYSVQQPTVHKAELPDDALSGAAAGSAKRIEGSTGLEEGTLPVIAIIVVGVLAASAPVIGQILQTVVEWKGEGILG
;
A
#
# COMPACT_ATOMS: atom_id res chain seq x y z
N MET A 1 67.79 -66.35 11.01
CA MET A 1 66.57 -65.79 11.66
C MET A 1 66.77 -64.29 11.76
N ARG A 2 66.00 -63.48 11.00
CA ARG A 2 66.15 -62.01 10.96
C ARG A 2 64.88 -61.38 11.53
N ASN A 3 65.01 -60.81 12.72
CA ASN A 3 64.00 -59.99 13.39
C ASN A 3 63.69 -58.73 12.57
N ARG A 4 62.41 -58.42 12.36
CA ARG A 4 61.96 -57.08 11.95
C ARG A 4 60.90 -56.61 12.93
N VAL A 5 61.28 -55.62 13.74
CA VAL A 5 60.39 -54.86 14.61
C VAL A 5 59.72 -53.79 13.75
N ALA A 6 58.39 -53.81 13.68
CA ALA A 6 57.60 -52.77 13.05
C ALA A 6 57.15 -51.77 14.13
N VAL A 7 57.56 -50.51 13.99
CA VAL A 7 57.07 -49.40 14.82
C VAL A 7 55.84 -48.82 14.13
N ALA A 8 54.69 -48.89 14.79
CA ALA A 8 53.45 -48.27 14.33
C ALA A 8 53.33 -46.86 14.94
N LEU A 9 53.36 -45.82 14.11
CA LEU A 9 52.97 -44.47 14.49
C LEU A 9 51.44 -44.36 14.42
N THR A 10 50.79 -44.21 15.57
CA THR A 10 49.38 -43.80 15.67
C THR A 10 49.28 -42.29 15.63
N ALA A 11 48.74 -41.74 14.54
CA ALA A 11 48.37 -40.33 14.43
C ALA A 11 46.98 -40.10 15.04
N THR A 12 46.92 -39.37 16.16
CA THR A 12 45.66 -38.90 16.76
C THR A 12 45.14 -37.69 15.99
N ILE A 13 44.04 -37.87 15.27
CA ILE A 13 43.29 -36.77 14.63
C ILE A 13 42.35 -36.17 15.67
N ALA A 14 42.62 -34.93 16.09
CA ALA A 14 41.70 -34.17 16.92
C ALA A 14 40.56 -33.61 16.05
N ALA A 15 39.36 -34.18 16.20
CA ALA A 15 38.16 -33.68 15.54
C ALA A 15 37.62 -32.46 16.31
N THR A 16 37.90 -31.24 15.82
CA THR A 16 37.21 -30.04 16.28
C THR A 16 35.80 -30.03 15.69
N ALA A 17 34.80 -30.36 16.51
CA ALA A 17 33.40 -30.21 16.16
C ALA A 17 33.09 -28.71 16.01
N ALA A 18 32.95 -28.26 14.76
CA ALA A 18 32.43 -26.93 14.47
C ALA A 18 30.96 -26.88 14.90
N VAL A 19 30.67 -26.20 16.01
CA VAL A 19 29.30 -25.90 16.42
C VAL A 19 28.76 -24.89 15.42
N ALA A 20 27.90 -25.34 14.51
CA ALA A 20 27.18 -24.44 13.62
C ALA A 20 26.32 -23.48 14.45
N PRO A 21 26.29 -22.17 14.15
CA PRO A 21 25.39 -21.25 14.82
C PRO A 21 23.93 -21.70 14.63
N PRO A 22 23.05 -21.43 15.61
CA PRO A 22 21.65 -21.82 15.52
C PRO A 22 21.02 -21.18 14.28
N ALA A 23 20.51 -22.01 13.37
CA ALA A 23 19.74 -21.55 12.23
C ALA A 23 18.51 -20.79 12.75
N HIS A 24 18.54 -19.46 12.71
CA HIS A 24 17.33 -18.67 12.87
C HIS A 24 16.36 -19.12 11.77
N ALA A 25 15.17 -19.57 12.17
CA ALA A 25 14.14 -19.92 11.20
C ALA A 25 13.90 -18.68 10.34
N ALA A 26 14.30 -18.76 9.08
CA ALA A 26 14.15 -17.64 8.15
C ALA A 26 12.68 -17.22 8.11
N THR A 27 12.42 -15.92 8.34
CA THR A 27 11.07 -15.37 8.26
C THR A 27 10.51 -15.65 6.87
N ALA A 28 9.42 -16.41 6.82
CA ALA A 28 8.68 -16.65 5.59
C ALA A 28 7.63 -15.54 5.43
N VAL A 29 7.85 -14.63 4.50
CA VAL A 29 6.91 -13.54 4.20
C VAL A 29 5.71 -14.12 3.44
N ALA A 30 4.52 -14.00 4.01
CA ALA A 30 3.30 -14.55 3.46
C ALA A 30 2.47 -13.50 2.72
N GLN A 31 1.69 -13.94 1.73
CA GLN A 31 0.65 -13.11 1.13
C GLN A 31 -0.35 -12.63 2.20
N GLY A 32 -0.61 -11.33 2.22
CA GLY A 32 -1.42 -10.65 3.23
C GLY A 32 -0.70 -10.39 4.55
N ALA A 33 0.60 -10.65 4.66
CA ALA A 33 1.39 -10.22 5.82
C ALA A 33 1.39 -8.69 5.92
N GLN A 34 1.23 -8.17 7.14
CA GLN A 34 1.34 -6.73 7.41
C GLN A 34 2.83 -6.33 7.38
N ILE A 35 3.13 -5.24 6.69
CA ILE A 35 4.46 -4.64 6.61
C ILE A 35 4.43 -3.23 7.18
N VAL A 36 5.60 -2.78 7.61
CA VAL A 36 5.88 -1.39 7.98
C VAL A 36 7.01 -0.88 7.11
N VAL A 37 6.77 0.22 6.41
CA VAL A 37 7.73 0.89 5.53
C VAL A 37 8.19 2.19 6.19
N ALA A 38 9.50 2.40 6.23
CA ALA A 38 10.12 3.61 6.83
C ALA A 38 9.55 3.97 8.22
N ASP A 39 9.25 2.96 9.04
CA ASP A 39 8.74 3.07 10.42
C ASP A 39 7.42 3.84 10.61
N SER A 40 6.70 4.17 9.54
CA SER A 40 5.53 5.06 9.63
C SER A 40 4.32 4.57 8.84
N SER A 41 4.56 3.93 7.69
CA SER A 41 3.48 3.46 6.83
C SER A 41 3.19 1.99 7.04
N SER A 42 1.93 1.64 7.30
CA SER A 42 1.50 0.25 7.40
C SER A 42 0.74 -0.18 6.15
N CYS A 43 1.18 -1.28 5.57
CA CYS A 43 0.60 -1.87 4.37
C CYS A 43 0.59 -3.40 4.46
N ALA A 44 0.20 -4.07 3.39
CA ALA A 44 0.19 -5.52 3.27
C ALA A 44 1.00 -6.00 2.06
N VAL A 45 1.45 -7.26 2.11
CA VAL A 45 2.02 -7.96 0.96
C VAL A 45 0.88 -8.49 0.07
N ALA A 46 0.84 -8.04 -1.18
CA ALA A 46 -0.18 -8.44 -2.15
C ALA A 46 0.12 -9.80 -2.77
N PHE A 47 1.35 -10.04 -3.18
CA PHE A 47 1.72 -11.22 -3.95
C PHE A 47 3.21 -11.45 -3.83
N ASN A 48 3.61 -12.71 -3.71
CA ASN A 48 5.00 -13.14 -3.71
C ASN A 48 5.34 -13.66 -5.10
N ASP A 49 6.19 -12.92 -5.81
CA ASP A 49 6.77 -13.38 -7.07
C ASP A 49 8.05 -14.17 -6.75
N HIS A 50 7.91 -15.49 -6.80
CA HIS A 50 9.00 -16.40 -6.52
C HIS A 50 10.09 -16.41 -7.60
N ALA A 51 9.75 -16.04 -8.84
CA ALA A 51 10.72 -16.04 -9.94
C ALA A 51 11.73 -14.90 -9.77
N GLU A 52 11.25 -13.74 -9.36
CA GLU A 52 12.05 -12.52 -9.17
C GLU A 52 12.53 -12.33 -7.71
N HIS A 53 12.07 -13.18 -6.78
CA HIS A 53 12.33 -13.06 -5.34
C HIS A 53 11.90 -11.70 -4.76
N ILE A 54 10.73 -11.23 -5.18
CA ILE A 54 10.12 -9.98 -4.73
C ILE A 54 8.70 -10.22 -4.22
N SER A 55 8.16 -9.23 -3.52
CA SER A 55 6.74 -9.16 -3.23
C SER A 55 6.15 -7.86 -3.76
N TYR A 56 4.86 -7.84 -4.10
CA TYR A 56 4.16 -6.62 -4.49
C TYR A 56 3.37 -6.01 -3.32
N THR A 57 3.27 -4.68 -3.29
CA THR A 57 2.44 -3.87 -2.37
C THR A 57 2.00 -2.58 -3.09
N SER A 58 1.29 -1.65 -2.45
CA SER A 58 0.95 -0.35 -3.06
C SER A 58 2.13 0.63 -3.06
N ALA A 59 2.17 1.51 -4.06
CA ALA A 59 3.24 2.50 -4.22
C ALA A 59 3.17 3.58 -3.16
N HIS A 60 1.97 4.00 -2.77
CA HIS A 60 1.77 5.01 -1.74
C HIS A 60 2.28 4.59 -0.34
N CYS A 61 2.69 3.32 -0.16
CA CYS A 61 3.24 2.85 1.11
C CYS A 61 4.57 3.50 1.48
N GLY A 62 5.33 4.05 0.52
CA GLY A 62 6.61 4.66 0.82
C GLY A 62 7.35 5.13 -0.41
N LEU A 63 8.60 5.52 -0.22
CA LEU A 63 9.48 6.01 -1.25
C LEU A 63 10.43 4.91 -1.74
N SER A 64 11.01 5.13 -2.92
CA SER A 64 12.03 4.23 -3.46
C SER A 64 13.26 4.20 -2.55
N GLY A 65 13.69 3.01 -2.15
CA GLY A 65 14.81 2.82 -1.23
C GLY A 65 14.40 2.66 0.23
N ASP A 66 13.14 2.92 0.60
CA ASP A 66 12.67 2.76 1.96
C ASP A 66 12.77 1.30 2.42
N ARG A 67 13.12 1.12 3.69
CA ARG A 67 13.32 -0.20 4.28
C ARG A 67 12.02 -0.74 4.87
N VAL A 68 11.88 -2.06 4.75
CA VAL A 68 10.65 -2.79 5.08
C VAL A 68 10.88 -3.73 6.25
N ARG A 69 10.01 -3.62 7.26
CA ARG A 69 9.85 -4.58 8.36
C ARG A 69 8.56 -5.36 8.14
N VAL A 70 8.56 -6.64 8.54
CA VAL A 70 7.35 -7.48 8.53
C VAL A 70 6.83 -7.56 9.96
N LYS A 71 5.51 -7.40 10.11
CA LYS A 71 4.83 -7.62 11.39
C LYS A 71 4.47 -9.09 11.51
N LEU A 72 5.05 -9.75 12.51
CA LEU A 72 4.83 -11.16 12.80
C LEU A 72 3.46 -11.38 13.45
N VAL A 73 3.03 -12.63 13.51
CA VAL A 73 1.72 -13.03 14.04
C VAL A 73 1.54 -12.61 15.51
N ASP A 74 2.63 -12.61 16.28
CA ASP A 74 2.65 -12.17 17.68
C ASP A 74 2.63 -10.63 17.84
N GLY A 75 2.62 -9.89 16.72
CA GLY A 75 2.57 -8.43 16.67
C GLY A 75 3.94 -7.75 16.70
N THR A 76 5.04 -8.49 16.87
CA THR A 76 6.39 -7.93 16.84
C THR A 76 6.83 -7.61 15.42
N LEU A 77 7.78 -6.70 15.27
CA LEU A 77 8.39 -6.37 13.97
C LEU A 77 9.71 -7.10 13.81
N THR A 78 9.99 -7.58 12.60
CA THR A 78 11.33 -8.00 12.23
C THR A 78 12.30 -6.80 12.21
N PRO A 79 13.62 -7.04 12.16
CA PRO A 79 14.54 -6.07 11.58
C PRO A 79 14.11 -5.66 10.16
N GLU A 80 14.77 -4.65 9.62
CA GLU A 80 14.60 -4.31 8.20
C GLU A 80 15.16 -5.43 7.34
N ILE A 81 14.31 -6.04 6.52
CA ILE A 81 14.65 -7.24 5.74
C ILE A 81 14.29 -7.12 4.25
N GLY A 82 13.90 -5.93 3.79
CA GLY A 82 13.64 -5.66 2.38
C GLY A 82 13.65 -4.18 2.05
N THR A 83 13.67 -3.87 0.76
CA THR A 83 13.67 -2.50 0.21
C THR A 83 12.49 -2.32 -0.75
N LEU A 84 11.75 -1.22 -0.57
CA LEU A 84 10.64 -0.83 -1.42
C LEU A 84 11.12 -0.11 -2.70
N TYR A 85 10.49 -0.45 -3.81
CA TYR A 85 10.65 0.18 -5.12
C TYR A 85 9.28 0.42 -5.73
N PRO A 86 8.70 1.62 -5.53
CA PRO A 86 7.48 2.04 -6.20
C PRO A 86 7.62 1.98 -7.72
N SER A 87 6.49 1.80 -8.41
CA SER A 87 6.40 1.98 -9.86
C SER A 87 7.07 3.28 -10.27
N SER A 88 7.87 3.22 -11.34
CA SER A 88 8.47 4.41 -11.94
C SER A 88 7.45 5.41 -12.52
N ARG A 89 6.17 5.01 -12.61
CA ARG A 89 5.05 5.83 -13.09
C ARG A 89 4.08 6.20 -11.99
N TRP A 90 4.41 5.88 -10.74
CA TRP A 90 3.63 6.33 -9.60
C TRP A 90 3.69 7.86 -9.52
N GLY A 91 2.53 8.51 -9.39
CA GLY A 91 2.41 9.96 -9.41
C GLY A 91 2.28 10.60 -10.81
N ASP A 92 2.38 9.83 -11.90
CA ASP A 92 2.16 10.32 -13.26
C ASP A 92 0.68 10.69 -13.53
N SER A 93 -0.25 10.15 -12.73
CA SER A 93 -1.70 10.32 -12.89
C SER A 93 -2.41 10.26 -11.54
N VAL A 94 -3.72 10.51 -11.53
CA VAL A 94 -4.50 10.65 -10.28
C VAL A 94 -4.46 9.37 -9.44
N THR A 95 -4.65 8.21 -10.08
CA THR A 95 -4.79 6.92 -9.37
C THR A 95 -4.02 5.76 -10.00
N GLY A 96 -3.38 5.99 -11.15
CA GLY A 96 -2.71 4.94 -11.91
C GLY A 96 -1.37 4.52 -11.28
N ASN A 97 -0.99 3.28 -11.53
CA ASN A 97 0.33 2.74 -11.15
C ASN A 97 0.63 2.76 -9.63
N ASP A 98 -0.39 2.63 -8.78
CA ASP A 98 -0.21 2.54 -7.33
C ASP A 98 0.25 1.13 -6.90
N TRP A 99 1.41 0.71 -7.42
CA TRP A 99 2.04 -0.56 -7.07
C TRP A 99 3.55 -0.38 -6.86
N ALA A 100 4.10 -1.20 -5.98
CA ALA A 100 5.52 -1.26 -5.68
C ALA A 100 6.00 -2.71 -5.60
N ALA A 101 7.27 -2.92 -5.93
CA ALA A 101 7.97 -4.15 -5.60
C ALA A 101 8.75 -3.97 -4.28
N ILE A 102 8.80 -5.01 -3.47
CA ILE A 102 9.68 -5.15 -2.33
C ILE A 102 10.72 -6.18 -2.72
N ARG A 103 11.98 -5.77 -2.81
CA ARG A 103 13.09 -6.71 -2.96
C ARG A 103 13.54 -7.11 -1.57
N TRP A 104 13.52 -8.40 -1.30
CA TRP A 104 13.93 -8.93 0.00
C TRP A 104 15.44 -9.15 0.07
N ASP A 105 15.98 -9.04 1.28
CA ASP A 105 17.39 -9.31 1.53
C ASP A 105 17.69 -10.82 1.48
N ASP A 106 18.96 -11.16 1.30
CA ASP A 106 19.41 -12.55 1.25
C ASP A 106 18.96 -13.35 2.49
N GLY A 107 18.40 -14.53 2.24
CA GLY A 107 17.95 -15.45 3.29
C GLY A 107 16.51 -15.25 3.76
N VAL A 108 15.83 -14.18 3.32
CA VAL A 108 14.38 -14.07 3.50
C VAL A 108 13.68 -15.13 2.65
N ARG A 109 12.69 -15.81 3.22
CA ARG A 109 11.89 -16.80 2.49
C ARG A 109 10.57 -16.18 2.10
N LEU A 110 10.07 -16.54 0.92
CA LEU A 110 8.71 -16.22 0.51
C LEU A 110 7.83 -17.46 0.73
N ALA A 111 6.69 -17.29 1.39
CA ALA A 111 5.64 -18.31 1.42
C ALA A 111 4.79 -18.22 0.14
N GLY A 112 3.99 -19.23 -0.16
CA GLY A 112 3.11 -19.22 -1.33
C GLY A 112 1.95 -18.24 -1.24
N ASN A 113 1.26 -18.03 -2.36
CA ASN A 113 0.15 -17.11 -2.48
C ASN A 113 -1.19 -17.77 -2.14
N GLY A 114 -1.43 -18.04 -0.86
CA GLY A 114 -2.57 -18.85 -0.40
C GLY A 114 -3.97 -18.31 -0.68
N ARG A 115 -4.13 -17.03 -1.09
CA ARG A 115 -5.43 -16.42 -1.41
C ARG A 115 -5.69 -16.37 -2.90
N SER A 116 -4.73 -15.86 -3.65
CA SER A 116 -4.85 -15.72 -5.11
C SER A 116 -4.46 -16.98 -5.88
N GLY A 117 -3.67 -17.87 -5.28
CA GLY A 117 -2.82 -18.80 -6.02
C GLY A 117 -1.59 -18.09 -6.60
N ASP A 118 -0.66 -18.86 -7.15
CA ASP A 118 0.60 -18.35 -7.71
C ASP A 118 0.47 -17.86 -9.18
N GLU A 119 -0.75 -17.83 -9.71
CA GLU A 119 -1.05 -17.31 -11.04
C GLU A 119 -1.40 -15.82 -11.01
N VAL A 120 -0.93 -15.08 -12.01
CA VAL A 120 -1.35 -13.70 -12.27
C VAL A 120 -2.44 -13.71 -13.33
N ALA A 121 -3.65 -13.30 -12.95
CA ALA A 121 -4.79 -13.22 -13.84
C ALA A 121 -4.68 -12.02 -14.78
N SER A 122 -5.07 -12.19 -16.04
CA SER A 122 -5.17 -11.07 -16.97
C SER A 122 -6.45 -10.27 -16.75
N ILE A 123 -6.34 -8.96 -16.59
CA ILE A 123 -7.50 -8.04 -16.50
C ILE A 123 -8.40 -8.16 -17.73
N SER A 124 -7.82 -8.42 -18.92
CA SER A 124 -8.59 -8.59 -20.18
C SER A 124 -9.59 -9.75 -20.14
N ASP A 125 -9.36 -10.72 -19.24
CA ASP A 125 -10.18 -11.92 -19.13
C ASP A 125 -11.31 -11.74 -18.13
N MET A 126 -11.31 -10.63 -17.40
CA MET A 126 -12.37 -10.24 -16.49
C MET A 126 -13.58 -9.72 -17.26
N ARG A 127 -14.77 -9.95 -16.71
CA ARG A 127 -16.05 -9.47 -17.23
C ARG A 127 -16.85 -8.82 -16.12
N PRO A 128 -17.55 -7.70 -16.38
CA PRO A 128 -18.40 -7.05 -15.39
C PRO A 128 -19.34 -8.06 -14.71
N GLY A 129 -19.47 -7.95 -13.39
CA GLY A 129 -20.28 -8.84 -12.56
C GLY A 129 -19.56 -10.08 -12.00
N GLN A 130 -18.36 -10.42 -12.50
CA GLN A 130 -17.55 -11.49 -11.90
C GLN A 130 -17.07 -11.12 -10.51
N GLN A 131 -16.85 -12.11 -9.64
CA GLN A 131 -16.38 -11.88 -8.28
C GLN A 131 -14.91 -11.48 -8.26
N VAL A 132 -14.59 -10.44 -7.50
CA VAL A 132 -13.25 -10.00 -7.14
C VAL A 132 -13.19 -9.87 -5.63
N CYS A 133 -12.07 -10.29 -5.03
CA CYS A 133 -11.87 -10.23 -3.59
C CYS A 133 -10.57 -9.52 -3.26
N THR A 134 -10.54 -8.88 -2.09
CA THR A 134 -9.36 -8.32 -1.45
C THR A 134 -9.22 -8.85 -0.03
N TYR A 135 -8.00 -8.84 0.51
CA TYR A 135 -7.74 -9.13 1.93
C TYR A 135 -7.00 -7.98 2.56
N GLY A 136 -7.57 -7.45 3.64
CA GLY A 136 -6.94 -6.42 4.44
C GLY A 136 -6.12 -7.01 5.58
N ALA A 137 -4.84 -6.66 5.69
CA ALA A 137 -3.98 -7.16 6.76
C ALA A 137 -4.33 -6.55 8.12
N ALA A 138 -4.76 -5.28 8.15
CA ALA A 138 -5.15 -4.59 9.36
C ALA A 138 -6.56 -4.98 9.80
N SER A 139 -7.51 -5.02 8.86
CA SER A 139 -8.88 -5.47 9.14
C SER A 139 -9.00 -6.97 9.36
N ARG A 140 -8.00 -7.75 8.91
CA ARG A 140 -7.97 -9.22 8.96
C ARG A 140 -9.19 -9.88 8.32
N ARG A 141 -9.79 -9.23 7.31
CA ARG A 141 -10.99 -9.71 6.63
C ARG A 141 -10.80 -9.81 5.13
N VAL A 142 -11.53 -10.74 4.52
CA VAL A 142 -11.70 -10.80 3.07
C VAL A 142 -12.94 -9.98 2.73
N ILE A 143 -12.80 -9.05 1.78
CA ILE A 143 -13.89 -8.26 1.22
C ILE A 143 -14.04 -8.69 -0.23
N CYS A 144 -15.25 -9.06 -0.65
CA CYS A 144 -15.51 -9.42 -2.03
C CYS A 144 -16.59 -8.53 -2.62
N GLY A 145 -16.51 -8.34 -3.93
CA GLY A 145 -17.39 -7.49 -4.69
C GLY A 145 -17.52 -7.94 -6.12
N LYS A 146 -18.36 -7.25 -6.90
CA LYS A 146 -18.47 -7.48 -8.34
C LYS A 146 -17.47 -6.61 -9.07
N TYR A 147 -16.70 -7.21 -9.98
CA TYR A 147 -15.88 -6.49 -10.93
C TYR A 147 -16.75 -5.53 -11.75
N ALA A 148 -16.42 -4.25 -11.72
CA ALA A 148 -17.12 -3.21 -12.46
C ALA A 148 -16.46 -2.96 -13.81
N GLY A 149 -15.13 -3.02 -13.86
CA GLY A 149 -14.34 -2.78 -15.07
C GLY A 149 -12.89 -2.44 -14.74
N SER A 150 -12.15 -1.97 -15.74
CA SER A 150 -10.77 -1.54 -15.62
C SER A 150 -10.51 -0.27 -16.42
N VAL A 151 -9.58 0.54 -15.93
CA VAL A 151 -9.02 1.68 -16.66
C VAL A 151 -7.51 1.51 -16.66
N ASN A 152 -6.90 1.36 -17.83
CA ASN A 152 -5.49 1.00 -17.98
C ASN A 152 -5.09 -0.22 -17.13
N ASN A 153 -4.18 -0.06 -16.17
CA ASN A 153 -3.75 -1.13 -15.26
C ASN A 153 -4.55 -1.19 -13.96
N ASN A 154 -5.55 -0.33 -13.77
CA ASN A 154 -6.40 -0.34 -12.58
C ASN A 154 -7.64 -1.22 -12.77
N VAL A 155 -7.97 -1.95 -11.71
CA VAL A 155 -9.13 -2.82 -11.56
C VAL A 155 -10.09 -2.15 -10.58
N TYR A 156 -11.38 -2.12 -10.94
CA TYR A 156 -12.43 -1.55 -10.10
C TYR A 156 -13.49 -2.60 -9.77
N PHE A 157 -13.91 -2.65 -8.50
CA PHE A 157 -14.91 -3.60 -8.04
C PHE A 157 -15.76 -3.02 -6.92
N ASP A 158 -17.00 -3.49 -6.85
CA ASP A 158 -18.02 -3.10 -5.89
C ASP A 158 -17.87 -3.89 -4.59
N GLY A 159 -16.81 -3.56 -3.84
CA GLY A 159 -16.52 -4.08 -2.52
C GLY A 159 -16.38 -2.95 -1.50
N GLU A 160 -16.69 -3.27 -0.25
CA GLU A 160 -16.55 -2.34 0.89
C GLU A 160 -15.14 -1.73 0.97
N THR A 161 -15.06 -0.48 1.44
CA THR A 161 -13.78 0.21 1.67
C THR A 161 -12.95 -0.53 2.73
N GLY A 162 -11.66 -0.68 2.47
CA GLY A 162 -10.68 -1.13 3.46
C GLY A 162 -10.39 -0.04 4.50
N GLN A 163 -9.60 -0.37 5.51
CA GLN A 163 -9.13 0.60 6.51
C GLN A 163 -7.63 0.85 6.36
N HIS A 164 -7.10 1.88 7.03
CA HIS A 164 -5.65 2.08 7.14
C HIS A 164 -4.94 0.77 7.52
N GLY A 165 -3.87 0.46 6.78
CA GLY A 165 -3.12 -0.80 6.89
C GLY A 165 -3.61 -1.94 5.99
N ASP A 166 -4.73 -1.79 5.29
CA ASP A 166 -5.18 -2.75 4.26
C ASP A 166 -4.58 -2.45 2.87
N SER A 167 -4.04 -1.24 2.68
CA SER A 167 -3.28 -0.85 1.50
C SER A 167 -2.22 -1.88 1.13
N GLY A 168 -2.08 -2.16 -0.17
CA GLY A 168 -1.17 -3.19 -0.67
C GLY A 168 -1.69 -4.61 -0.52
N GLY A 169 -2.89 -4.83 0.04
CA GLY A 169 -3.49 -6.15 0.14
C GLY A 169 -3.68 -6.84 -1.23
N PRO A 170 -3.70 -8.19 -1.29
CA PRO A 170 -3.97 -8.90 -2.53
C PRO A 170 -5.36 -8.59 -3.04
N VAL A 171 -5.49 -8.26 -4.33
CA VAL A 171 -6.75 -8.31 -5.05
C VAL A 171 -6.70 -9.45 -6.07
N TRP A 172 -7.71 -10.32 -6.05
CA TRP A 172 -7.73 -11.53 -6.89
C TRP A 172 -9.14 -11.86 -7.38
N ALA A 173 -9.18 -12.60 -8.49
CA ALA A 173 -10.40 -13.27 -8.94
C ALA A 173 -10.37 -14.73 -8.49
N PRO A 174 -11.37 -15.20 -7.71
CA PRO A 174 -11.42 -16.59 -7.26
C PRO A 174 -11.31 -17.58 -8.42
N GLY A 175 -10.37 -18.53 -8.29
CA GLY A 175 -10.10 -19.55 -9.31
C GLY A 175 -9.40 -19.05 -10.59
N ARG A 176 -8.92 -17.80 -10.61
CA ARG A 176 -8.22 -17.22 -11.78
C ARG A 176 -6.84 -16.66 -11.47
N GLY A 177 -6.62 -16.15 -10.27
CA GLY A 177 -5.33 -15.59 -9.90
C GLY A 177 -5.36 -14.15 -9.38
N PHE A 178 -4.16 -13.66 -9.10
CA PHE A 178 -3.87 -12.31 -8.63
C PHE A 178 -4.14 -11.29 -9.74
N LEU A 179 -4.86 -10.22 -9.41
CA LEU A 179 -5.19 -9.13 -10.32
C LEU A 179 -4.37 -7.86 -10.06
N GLY A 180 -4.02 -7.60 -8.80
CA GLY A 180 -3.31 -6.39 -8.43
C GLY A 180 -3.26 -6.14 -6.93
N VAL A 181 -2.66 -5.01 -6.57
CA VAL A 181 -2.49 -4.55 -5.19
C VAL A 181 -3.63 -3.61 -4.82
N TYR A 182 -4.21 -3.75 -3.64
CA TYR A 182 -5.29 -2.88 -3.18
C TYR A 182 -4.79 -1.47 -2.94
N SER A 183 -5.46 -0.47 -3.54
CA SER A 183 -5.01 0.92 -3.55
C SER A 183 -5.93 1.86 -2.77
N GLY A 184 -7.22 1.53 -2.65
CA GLY A 184 -8.21 2.38 -2.01
C GLY A 184 -9.55 2.35 -2.74
N VAL A 185 -10.24 3.48 -2.79
CA VAL A 185 -11.52 3.64 -3.49
C VAL A 185 -11.51 4.86 -4.42
N SER A 186 -12.38 4.83 -5.41
CA SER A 186 -12.71 5.97 -6.25
C SER A 186 -14.20 6.27 -6.07
N VAL A 187 -14.50 7.53 -5.76
CA VAL A 187 -15.80 8.02 -5.31
C VAL A 187 -16.31 9.07 -6.28
N ILE A 188 -17.58 8.98 -6.67
CA ILE A 188 -18.30 10.06 -7.34
C ILE A 188 -19.47 10.51 -6.49
N GLU A 189 -19.78 11.80 -6.54
CA GLU A 189 -20.96 12.37 -5.89
C GLU A 189 -21.91 12.97 -6.93
N SER A 190 -23.18 12.62 -6.83
CA SER A 190 -24.29 13.25 -7.55
C SER A 190 -25.23 13.94 -6.58
N LYS A 191 -25.69 15.15 -6.93
CA LYS A 191 -26.64 15.91 -6.10
C LYS A 191 -27.98 15.18 -5.89
N SER A 192 -28.42 14.38 -6.86
CA SER A 192 -29.71 13.68 -6.82
C SER A 192 -29.61 12.26 -6.31
N GLU A 193 -28.47 11.59 -6.48
CA GLU A 193 -28.31 10.15 -6.24
C GLU A 193 -27.39 9.84 -5.05
N GLY A 194 -26.65 10.84 -4.56
CA GLY A 194 -25.73 10.68 -3.44
C GLY A 194 -24.34 10.23 -3.87
N GLU A 195 -23.65 9.56 -2.97
CA GLU A 195 -22.27 9.11 -3.14
C GLU A 195 -22.24 7.66 -3.65
N HIS A 196 -21.36 7.41 -4.63
CA HIS A 196 -21.12 6.09 -5.18
C HIS A 196 -19.63 5.81 -5.25
N GLN A 197 -19.22 4.62 -4.83
CA GLN A 197 -17.82 4.24 -4.75
C GLN A 197 -17.53 2.89 -5.41
N LEU A 198 -16.31 2.73 -5.91
CA LEU A 198 -15.74 1.45 -6.28
C LEU A 198 -14.37 1.29 -5.61
N SER A 199 -14.11 0.10 -5.06
CA SER A 199 -12.77 -0.30 -4.63
C SER A 199 -11.85 -0.40 -5.84
N ARG A 200 -10.59 0.00 -5.64
CA ARG A 200 -9.56 0.12 -6.66
C ARG A 200 -8.33 -0.71 -6.32
N ALA A 201 -7.75 -1.33 -7.34
CA ALA A 201 -6.47 -2.00 -7.27
C ALA A 201 -5.62 -1.71 -8.51
N SER A 202 -4.30 -1.67 -8.36
CA SER A 202 -3.37 -1.54 -9.49
C SER A 202 -2.70 -2.88 -9.79
N ALA A 203 -2.73 -3.32 -11.04
CA ALA A 203 -1.89 -4.44 -11.46
C ALA A 203 -0.41 -4.09 -11.24
N ALA A 204 0.40 -5.08 -10.86
CA ALA A 204 1.84 -4.96 -10.63
C ALA A 204 2.65 -4.84 -11.94
N LYS A 205 2.20 -3.96 -12.84
CA LYS A 205 2.82 -3.62 -14.10
C LYS A 205 2.42 -2.21 -14.50
N ASN A 206 3.34 -1.48 -15.12
CA ASN A 206 3.06 -0.12 -15.58
C ASN A 206 1.97 -0.11 -16.66
N GLY A 207 0.93 0.69 -16.43
CA GLY A 207 -0.11 1.01 -17.40
C GLY A 207 0.01 2.44 -17.93
N GLY A 208 -0.94 2.82 -18.79
CA GLY A 208 -1.17 4.22 -19.16
C GLY A 208 -1.69 5.05 -17.97
N PRO A 209 -1.72 6.38 -18.09
CA PRO A 209 -2.25 7.26 -17.05
C PRO A 209 -3.73 6.98 -16.80
N VAL A 210 -4.18 7.09 -15.56
CA VAL A 210 -5.60 6.98 -15.19
C VAL A 210 -6.14 8.37 -14.90
N GLU A 211 -7.04 8.84 -15.77
CA GLU A 211 -7.65 10.16 -15.68
C GLU A 211 -8.97 10.10 -14.91
N SER A 212 -9.27 11.16 -14.15
CA SER A 212 -10.55 11.28 -13.42
C SER A 212 -11.77 11.09 -14.31
N ALA A 213 -11.71 11.55 -15.57
CA ALA A 213 -12.81 11.41 -16.52
C ALA A 213 -13.15 9.93 -16.83
N ASP A 214 -12.14 9.07 -16.91
CA ASP A 214 -12.32 7.64 -17.18
C ASP A 214 -12.92 6.93 -15.95
N GLU A 215 -12.46 7.28 -14.76
CA GLU A 215 -13.02 6.77 -13.50
C GLU A 215 -14.47 7.22 -13.31
N ILE A 216 -14.76 8.50 -13.55
CA ILE A 216 -16.13 9.04 -13.55
C ILE A 216 -17.01 8.27 -14.53
N ALA A 217 -16.55 8.06 -15.76
CA ALA A 217 -17.32 7.35 -16.78
C ALA A 217 -17.60 5.90 -16.37
N LEU A 218 -16.62 5.22 -15.78
CA LEU A 218 -16.76 3.85 -15.31
C LEU A 218 -17.76 3.74 -14.15
N ILE A 219 -17.59 4.56 -13.11
CA ILE A 219 -18.44 4.51 -11.91
C ILE A 219 -19.88 4.92 -12.26
N SER A 220 -20.04 5.97 -13.07
CA SER A 220 -21.36 6.42 -13.54
C SER A 220 -22.07 5.34 -14.35
N LYS A 221 -21.34 4.65 -15.23
CA LYS A 221 -21.90 3.54 -16.00
C LYS A 221 -22.31 2.36 -15.11
N TYR A 222 -21.52 2.03 -14.10
CA TYR A 222 -21.81 0.91 -13.19
C TYR A 222 -23.08 1.17 -12.36
N TYR A 223 -23.20 2.36 -11.78
CA TYR A 223 -24.35 2.73 -10.93
C TYR A 223 -25.52 3.38 -11.69
N SER A 224 -25.39 3.59 -13.00
CA SER A 224 -26.36 4.32 -13.84
C SER A 224 -26.62 5.77 -13.39
N VAL A 225 -25.59 6.42 -12.83
CA VAL A 225 -25.64 7.79 -12.30
C VAL A 225 -25.58 8.81 -13.43
N GLN A 226 -26.41 9.85 -13.33
CA GLN A 226 -26.40 10.98 -14.27
C GLN A 226 -25.66 12.18 -13.67
N GLN A 227 -24.83 12.84 -14.49
CA GLN A 227 -24.18 14.12 -14.19
C GLN A 227 -23.51 14.18 -12.80
N PRO A 228 -22.46 13.39 -12.55
CA PRO A 228 -21.70 13.50 -11.31
C PRO A 228 -21.06 14.88 -11.19
N THR A 229 -21.06 15.41 -9.97
CA THR A 229 -20.57 16.75 -9.66
C THR A 229 -19.17 16.77 -9.05
N VAL A 230 -18.70 15.64 -8.51
CA VAL A 230 -17.39 15.50 -7.86
C VAL A 230 -16.80 14.12 -8.14
N HIS A 231 -15.47 14.04 -8.23
CA HIS A 231 -14.70 12.80 -8.18
C HIS A 231 -13.59 12.91 -7.13
N LYS A 232 -13.46 11.87 -6.29
CA LYS A 232 -12.41 11.76 -5.27
C LYS A 232 -11.75 10.40 -5.37
N ALA A 233 -10.43 10.39 -5.29
CA ALA A 233 -9.66 9.18 -5.10
C ALA A 233 -9.20 9.14 -3.64
N GLU A 234 -9.65 8.13 -2.91
CA GLU A 234 -9.38 8.01 -1.48
C GLU A 234 -8.53 6.76 -1.23
N LEU A 235 -7.59 6.90 -0.30
CA LEU A 235 -6.82 5.78 0.23
C LEU A 235 -7.63 5.14 1.38
N PRO A 236 -7.36 3.88 1.76
CA PRO A 236 -8.00 3.26 2.92
C PRO A 236 -7.77 4.13 4.18
N ASP A 237 -8.85 4.70 4.71
CA ASP A 237 -8.81 5.80 5.68
C ASP A 237 -8.00 5.52 6.95
N ASP A 238 -7.20 6.52 7.35
CA ASP A 238 -7.02 6.87 8.77
C ASP A 238 -8.38 7.40 9.27
N ALA A 239 -8.91 6.85 10.36
CA ALA A 239 -10.21 7.22 10.92
C ALA A 239 -10.32 8.66 11.50
N LEU A 240 -9.62 9.65 10.93
CA LEU A 240 -9.63 11.06 11.35
C LEU A 240 -10.12 12.06 10.29
N SER A 241 -10.35 11.64 9.03
CA SER A 241 -10.88 12.51 7.97
C SER A 241 -12.32 12.98 8.24
N GLY A 242 -13.12 12.17 8.93
CA GLY A 242 -14.52 12.48 9.25
C GLY A 242 -14.72 13.61 10.28
N ALA A 243 -13.74 13.89 11.13
CA ALA A 243 -13.84 14.93 12.16
C ALA A 243 -13.29 16.30 11.70
N ALA A 244 -12.32 16.30 10.77
CA ALA A 244 -11.75 17.54 10.21
C ALA A 244 -12.65 18.16 9.12
N ALA A 245 -13.36 17.35 8.33
CA ALA A 245 -14.32 17.83 7.34
C ALA A 245 -15.51 18.61 7.96
N GLY A 246 -15.88 18.28 9.20
CA GLY A 246 -16.91 19.01 9.95
C GLY A 246 -16.47 20.38 10.47
N SER A 247 -15.16 20.60 10.62
CA SER A 247 -14.60 21.87 11.16
C SER A 247 -14.15 22.83 10.05
N ALA A 248 -13.72 22.32 8.89
CA ALA A 248 -13.36 23.15 7.74
C ALA A 248 -14.57 23.86 7.10
N LYS A 249 -15.76 23.24 7.18
CA LYS A 249 -17.02 23.81 6.65
C LYS A 249 -17.45 25.13 7.34
N ARG A 250 -16.79 25.56 8.42
CA ARG A 250 -17.10 26.82 9.12
C ARG A 250 -16.21 28.00 8.68
N ILE A 251 -15.13 27.81 7.92
CA ILE A 251 -14.19 28.91 7.60
C ILE A 251 -14.25 29.37 6.12
N GLU A 252 -14.81 28.59 5.19
CA GLU A 252 -14.96 29.02 3.78
C GLU A 252 -16.24 29.84 3.50
N GLY A 253 -16.65 30.65 4.46
CA GLY A 253 -17.75 31.60 4.32
C GLY A 253 -17.25 33.01 3.97
N SER A 254 -16.40 33.18 2.97
CA SER A 254 -16.13 34.49 2.33
C SER A 254 -15.10 34.36 1.20
N THR A 255 -15.56 34.18 -0.04
CA THR A 255 -15.16 34.99 -1.21
C THR A 255 -16.06 34.57 -2.35
N GLY A 256 -17.02 35.44 -2.68
CA GLY A 256 -17.78 35.29 -3.91
C GLY A 256 -16.90 35.54 -5.14
N LEU A 257 -17.21 34.85 -6.24
CA LEU A 257 -17.04 35.31 -7.61
C LEU A 257 -17.85 34.38 -8.54
N GLU A 258 -18.39 35.01 -9.57
CA GLU A 258 -19.54 34.64 -10.40
C GLU A 258 -19.32 33.50 -11.42
N GLU A 259 -20.48 33.11 -11.97
CA GLU A 259 -20.84 32.26 -13.11
C GLU A 259 -19.76 31.78 -14.09
N GLY A 260 -19.87 30.48 -14.40
CA GLY A 260 -19.71 29.99 -15.76
C GLY A 260 -18.37 29.35 -16.09
N THR A 261 -18.06 28.20 -15.49
CA THR A 261 -17.33 27.04 -16.05
C THR A 261 -17.22 26.01 -14.93
N LEU A 262 -17.67 24.76 -15.12
CA LEU A 262 -17.54 23.69 -14.12
C LEU A 262 -16.04 23.40 -13.87
N PRO A 263 -15.48 23.63 -12.68
CA PRO A 263 -14.15 23.15 -12.37
C PRO A 263 -14.27 21.74 -11.79
N VAL A 264 -13.80 20.73 -12.53
CA VAL A 264 -13.50 19.41 -11.96
C VAL A 264 -12.24 19.57 -11.12
N ILE A 265 -12.40 19.89 -9.84
CA ILE A 265 -11.27 20.04 -8.91
C ILE A 265 -10.88 18.64 -8.42
N ALA A 266 -9.78 18.11 -8.93
CA ALA A 266 -9.13 16.93 -8.39
C ALA A 266 -8.34 17.34 -7.12
N ILE A 267 -8.89 17.06 -5.94
CA ILE A 267 -8.16 17.23 -4.67
C ILE A 267 -7.45 15.90 -4.37
N ILE A 268 -6.13 15.87 -4.53
CA ILE A 268 -5.29 14.79 -3.99
C ILE A 268 -4.98 15.18 -2.55
N VAL A 269 -5.59 14.51 -1.58
CA VAL A 269 -5.19 14.64 -0.17
C VAL A 269 -3.94 13.80 0.04
N VAL A 270 -2.76 14.38 -0.16
CA VAL A 270 -1.50 13.79 0.29
C VAL A 270 -1.39 14.03 1.79
N GLY A 271 -1.79 13.04 2.58
CA GLY A 271 -1.56 13.01 4.02
C GLY A 271 -0.08 12.77 4.34
N VAL A 272 0.74 13.82 4.31
CA VAL A 272 2.09 13.79 4.90
C VAL A 272 2.21 14.95 5.86
N LEU A 273 2.00 14.68 7.16
CA LEU A 273 2.52 15.54 8.24
C LEU A 273 2.92 14.69 9.45
N ALA A 274 4.22 14.40 9.49
CA ALA A 274 5.12 14.27 10.63
C ALA A 274 4.52 13.99 12.03
N ALA A 275 4.68 12.75 12.48
CA ALA A 275 4.70 12.43 13.90
C ALA A 275 6.12 12.63 14.45
N SER A 276 6.36 13.73 15.15
CA SER A 276 7.37 13.79 16.21
C SER A 276 6.95 14.80 17.28
N ALA A 277 6.17 14.34 18.25
CA ALA A 277 6.12 14.96 19.57
C ALA A 277 6.77 13.97 20.55
N PRO A 278 7.89 14.36 21.14
CA PRO A 278 7.82 14.63 22.57
C PRO A 278 8.56 15.94 22.91
N VAL A 279 7.86 16.83 23.62
CA VAL A 279 8.34 17.83 24.61
C VAL A 279 7.30 18.96 24.62
N ILE A 280 6.23 18.75 25.39
CA ILE A 280 5.41 19.86 25.88
C ILE A 280 6.15 20.40 27.11
N GLY A 281 6.90 21.47 26.92
CA GLY A 281 7.61 22.15 27.99
C GLY A 281 8.59 23.16 27.43
N GLN A 282 8.25 24.45 27.58
CA GLN A 282 9.13 25.62 27.41
C GLN A 282 9.43 26.14 25.99
N ILE A 283 8.42 26.69 25.30
CA ILE A 283 8.65 27.86 24.41
C ILE A 283 7.45 28.81 24.56
N LEU A 284 7.47 29.62 25.62
CA LEU A 284 6.51 30.72 25.83
C LEU A 284 7.21 32.04 26.22
N GLN A 285 8.48 32.23 25.81
CA GLN A 285 9.21 33.46 26.12
C GLN A 285 10.04 34.09 24.99
N THR A 286 10.03 33.59 23.75
CA THR A 286 10.89 34.15 22.69
C THR A 286 10.19 34.97 21.59
N VAL A 287 8.88 35.24 21.69
CA VAL A 287 8.15 36.05 20.67
C VAL A 287 7.69 37.43 21.20
N VAL A 288 7.97 37.77 22.47
CA VAL A 288 7.57 39.06 23.06
C VAL A 288 8.63 40.17 22.90
N GLU A 289 9.85 39.86 22.44
CA GLU A 289 10.95 40.84 22.40
C GLU A 289 11.30 41.44 21.03
N TRP A 290 10.50 41.22 19.97
CA TRP A 290 10.82 41.73 18.61
C TRP A 290 9.78 42.66 17.99
N LYS A 291 8.95 43.34 18.80
CA LYS A 291 7.94 44.28 18.28
C LYS A 291 7.74 45.55 19.11
N GLY A 292 8.83 46.17 19.56
CA GLY A 292 8.76 47.43 20.30
C GLY A 292 10.03 48.26 20.29
N GLU A 293 10.37 48.87 19.15
CA GLU A 293 11.28 50.03 18.96
C GLU A 293 11.38 50.25 17.43
N GLY A 294 11.05 51.35 16.75
CA GLY A 294 10.43 52.66 16.99
C GLY A 294 10.33 53.34 15.61
N ILE A 295 9.17 53.86 15.21
CA ILE A 295 8.87 55.28 14.90
C ILE A 295 10.00 56.12 14.23
N LEU A 296 9.60 56.76 13.11
CA LEU A 296 10.07 58.02 12.47
C LEU A 296 10.92 57.92 11.18
N GLY A 297 10.24 58.29 10.09
CA GLY A 297 10.72 58.58 8.74
C GLY A 297 9.52 58.79 7.83
#